data_AF-A0A1J4U122-F1
#
_entry.id   AF-A0A1J4U122-F1
#
_cell.length_a   1.000
_cell.length_b   1.000
_cell.length_c   1.000
_cell.angle_alpha   90.00
_cell.angle_beta   90.00
_cell.angle_gamma   90.00
#
_symmetry.space_group_name_H-M   'P 1'
#
loop_
_entity.id
_entity.type
_entity.pdbx_description
1 polymer ?
#
loop_
_entity_poly.entity_id
_entity_poly.type
_entity_poly.pdbx_seq_one_letter_code
_entity_poly.pdbx_strand_id
1 'polypeptide(L)'
;MRIFVSVVLLLLLLFSMTIHLDETALKLHDETFNRAMISFGLAKGLNAIISLIQGTELSFTPVGVGLNFSIGEVLDPFNDMVERFSWVMLASSVSLGIQKLLLVLSSKMFLQIALIASVGLSLLLLWFKKASNYTFFIFSLKVFALLFLLRFGAILFIYSSSLLYTSVLQPEYTASSAVVENTKVKLEEIQNQSTMLVESKKSSGFFGDVRSKYDELTGSFNISKQLSAVQNNIEEASQNIIQLITVFIVQTILLPLLFLWFFVLLIKWIFLIKVDMDKITLLLNKKEVRI
;
A
#
# COMPACT_ATOMS: atom_id res chain seq x y z
N MET A 1 -4.16 -45.40 6.45
CA MET A 1 -3.48 -44.27 5.79
C MET A 1 -4.19 -43.75 4.54
N ARG A 2 -4.70 -44.56 3.58
CA ARG A 2 -5.44 -44.01 2.41
C ARG A 2 -6.63 -43.14 2.82
N ILE A 3 -7.45 -43.65 3.73
CA ILE A 3 -8.60 -42.93 4.30
C ILE A 3 -8.14 -41.61 4.93
N PHE A 4 -7.06 -41.63 5.72
CA PHE A 4 -6.50 -40.43 6.33
C PHE A 4 -6.08 -39.38 5.28
N VAL A 5 -5.35 -39.76 4.24
CA VAL A 5 -4.94 -38.84 3.16
C VAL A 5 -6.16 -38.28 2.42
N SER A 6 -7.17 -39.13 2.14
CA SER A 6 -8.42 -38.68 1.53
C SER A 6 -9.16 -37.68 2.41
N VAL A 7 -9.26 -37.94 3.72
CA VAL A 7 -9.89 -37.04 4.69
C VAL A 7 -9.16 -35.71 4.73
N VAL A 8 -7.83 -35.70 4.78
CA VAL A 8 -7.03 -34.46 4.76
C VAL A 8 -7.26 -33.66 3.47
N LEU A 9 -7.21 -34.30 2.29
CA LEU A 9 -7.45 -33.61 1.02
C LEU A 9 -8.87 -33.02 0.94
N LEU A 10 -9.87 -33.78 1.39
CA LEU A 10 -11.25 -33.31 1.41
C LEU A 10 -11.46 -32.18 2.42
N LEU A 11 -10.84 -32.24 3.60
CA LEU A 11 -10.89 -31.17 4.59
C LEU A 11 -10.25 -29.88 4.06
N LEU A 12 -9.09 -29.97 3.39
CA LEU A 12 -8.44 -28.82 2.77
C LEU A 12 -9.28 -28.24 1.62
N LEU A 13 -9.94 -29.10 0.84
CA LEU A 13 -10.86 -28.66 -0.21
C LEU A 13 -12.10 -27.96 0.38
N LEU A 14 -12.71 -28.54 1.42
CA LEU A 14 -13.85 -27.94 2.12
C LEU A 14 -13.47 -26.60 2.76
N PHE A 15 -12.31 -26.52 3.40
CA PHE A 15 -11.73 -25.28 3.92
C PHE A 15 -11.60 -24.23 2.81
N SER A 16 -11.14 -24.64 1.63
CA SER A 16 -11.06 -23.78 0.44
C SER A 16 -12.40 -23.32 -0.13
N MET A 17 -13.52 -23.95 0.21
CA MET A 17 -14.84 -23.56 -0.32
C MET A 17 -15.73 -22.84 0.69
N THR A 18 -15.52 -23.05 1.99
CA THR A 18 -16.45 -22.60 3.04
C THR A 18 -16.09 -21.24 3.65
N ILE A 19 -14.83 -20.82 3.54
CA ILE A 19 -14.37 -19.61 4.21
C ILE A 19 -14.36 -18.44 3.24
N HIS A 20 -15.13 -17.40 3.56
CA HIS A 20 -15.20 -16.13 2.83
C HIS A 20 -13.95 -15.27 3.05
N LEU A 21 -12.76 -15.89 3.09
CA LEU A 21 -11.48 -15.19 3.30
C LEU A 21 -11.20 -14.19 2.18
N ASP A 22 -11.70 -14.46 0.97
CA ASP A 22 -11.53 -13.62 -0.20
C ASP A 22 -12.14 -12.22 0.04
N GLU A 23 -13.34 -12.13 0.61
CA GLU A 23 -14.01 -10.86 0.87
C GLU A 23 -13.31 -10.05 1.96
N THR A 24 -12.93 -10.70 3.07
CA THR A 24 -12.24 -10.02 4.16
C THR A 24 -10.84 -9.57 3.73
N ALA A 25 -10.10 -10.41 3.00
CA ALA A 25 -8.80 -10.03 2.46
C ALA A 25 -8.94 -8.86 1.47
N LEU A 26 -9.98 -8.86 0.61
CA LEU A 26 -10.25 -7.74 -0.28
C LEU A 26 -10.55 -6.44 0.49
N LYS A 27 -11.34 -6.51 1.57
CA LYS A 27 -11.62 -5.35 2.44
C LYS A 27 -10.34 -4.79 3.09
N LEU A 28 -9.53 -5.65 3.71
CA LEU A 28 -8.27 -5.24 4.34
C LEU A 28 -7.28 -4.64 3.33
N HIS A 29 -7.24 -5.20 2.12
CA HIS A 29 -6.46 -4.64 1.03
C HIS A 29 -7.00 -3.26 0.60
N ASP A 30 -8.31 -3.12 0.43
CA ASP A 30 -8.96 -1.88 0.01
C ASP A 30 -8.79 -0.76 1.05
N GLU A 31 -8.78 -1.07 2.35
CA GLU A 31 -8.41 -0.12 3.39
C GLU A 31 -6.98 0.41 3.19
N THR A 32 -6.04 -0.47 2.83
CA THR A 32 -4.64 -0.09 2.57
C THR A 32 -4.51 0.76 1.31
N PHE A 33 -5.23 0.39 0.25
CA PHE A 33 -5.32 1.17 -0.98
C PHE A 33 -5.89 2.58 -0.71
N ASN A 34 -6.98 2.68 0.06
CA ASN A 34 -7.59 3.94 0.41
C ASN A 34 -6.65 4.84 1.22
N ARG A 35 -5.91 4.28 2.18
CA ARG A 35 -4.89 5.05 2.92
C ARG A 35 -3.82 5.63 2.00
N ALA A 36 -3.36 4.86 1.01
CA ALA A 36 -2.38 5.35 0.03
C ALA A 36 -2.97 6.49 -0.82
N MET A 37 -4.23 6.35 -1.26
CA MET A 37 -4.91 7.34 -2.10
C MET A 37 -5.22 8.64 -1.34
N ILE A 38 -5.66 8.53 -0.08
CA ILE A 38 -5.87 9.69 0.81
C ILE A 38 -4.54 10.43 1.02
N SER A 39 -3.47 9.69 1.31
CA SER A 39 -2.12 10.26 1.49
C SER A 39 -1.60 10.92 0.21
N PHE A 40 -1.89 10.35 -0.96
CA PHE A 40 -1.60 10.97 -2.26
C PHE A 40 -2.37 12.28 -2.45
N GLY A 41 -3.67 12.28 -2.13
CA GLY A 41 -4.51 13.48 -2.19
C GLY A 41 -4.02 14.58 -1.24
N LEU A 42 -3.61 14.20 -0.03
CA LEU A 42 -3.00 15.08 0.95
C LEU A 42 -1.72 15.75 0.42
N ALA A 43 -0.83 14.95 -0.18
CA ALA A 43 0.40 15.46 -0.80
C ALA A 43 0.09 16.42 -1.97
N LYS A 44 -0.86 16.07 -2.84
CA LYS A 44 -1.26 16.94 -3.96
C LYS A 44 -1.95 18.21 -3.49
N GLY A 45 -2.75 18.14 -2.43
CA GLY A 45 -3.34 19.31 -1.79
C GLY A 45 -2.26 20.25 -1.27
N LEU A 46 -1.32 19.74 -0.49
CA LEU A 46 -0.17 20.52 -0.01
C LEU A 46 0.61 21.15 -1.15
N ASN A 47 0.96 20.38 -2.18
CA ASN A 47 1.68 20.88 -3.34
C ASN A 47 0.95 22.03 -4.02
N ALA A 48 -0.38 21.91 -4.19
CA ALA A 48 -1.18 22.96 -4.81
C ALA A 48 -1.19 24.24 -3.96
N ILE A 49 -1.36 24.13 -2.64
CA ILE A 49 -1.38 25.30 -1.74
C ILE A 49 -0.01 25.97 -1.71
N ILE A 50 1.08 25.19 -1.63
CA ILE A 50 2.44 25.73 -1.63
C ILE A 50 2.70 26.48 -2.95
N SER A 51 2.36 25.89 -4.10
CA SER A 51 2.49 26.56 -5.40
C SER A 51 1.66 27.85 -5.48
N LEU A 52 0.46 27.89 -4.87
CA LEU A 52 -0.35 29.10 -4.80
C LEU A 52 0.31 30.18 -3.96
N ILE A 53 0.88 29.83 -2.79
CA ILE A 53 1.61 30.78 -1.93
C ILE A 53 2.85 31.31 -2.67
N GLN A 54 3.64 30.44 -3.30
CA GLN A 54 4.79 30.83 -4.12
C GLN A 54 4.40 31.75 -5.27
N GLY A 55 3.27 31.49 -5.92
CA GLY A 55 2.73 32.32 -7.00
C GLY A 55 2.26 33.72 -6.55
N THR A 56 2.12 33.99 -5.25
CA THR A 56 1.77 35.32 -4.72
C THR A 56 2.97 36.26 -4.56
N GLU A 57 4.17 35.83 -4.94
CA GLU A 57 5.36 36.67 -4.95
C GLU A 57 5.30 37.76 -6.02
N LEU A 58 4.92 38.96 -5.60
CA LEU A 58 5.40 40.16 -6.27
C LEU A 58 6.88 40.32 -5.91
N SER A 59 7.75 40.36 -6.93
CA SER A 59 9.20 40.43 -6.78
C SER A 59 9.59 41.77 -6.14
N PHE A 60 9.71 41.80 -4.82
CA PHE A 60 10.23 42.98 -4.12
C PHE A 60 11.74 42.86 -4.00
N THR A 61 12.47 43.60 -4.82
CA THR A 61 13.89 43.88 -4.56
C THR A 61 13.94 44.87 -3.39
N PRO A 62 14.43 44.49 -2.19
CA PRO A 62 14.59 45.45 -1.11
C PRO A 62 15.65 46.45 -1.55
N VAL A 63 15.29 47.73 -1.64
CA VAL A 63 16.23 48.79 -1.97
C VAL A 63 17.29 48.83 -0.86
N GLY A 64 18.51 48.37 -1.16
CA GLY A 64 19.73 48.68 -0.39
C GLY A 64 20.42 47.54 0.36
N VAL A 65 19.86 46.34 0.45
CA VAL A 65 20.57 45.15 0.99
C VAL A 65 20.19 43.97 0.10
N GLY A 66 21.12 43.50 -0.72
CA GLY A 66 20.92 42.47 -1.76
C GLY A 66 20.63 41.05 -1.25
N LEU A 67 19.92 40.91 -0.13
CA LEU A 67 19.38 39.65 0.35
C LEU A 67 17.92 39.55 -0.13
N ASN A 68 17.72 38.98 -1.32
CA ASN A 68 16.41 38.52 -1.75
C ASN A 68 16.02 37.35 -0.84
N PHE A 69 15.06 37.54 0.07
CA PHE A 69 14.36 36.43 0.71
C PHE A 69 13.00 36.32 0.04
N SER A 70 12.91 35.44 -0.97
CA SER A 70 11.61 35.07 -1.54
C SER A 70 10.93 34.09 -0.58
N ILE A 71 9.63 34.26 -0.39
CA ILE A 71 8.76 33.39 0.42
C ILE A 71 8.80 31.94 -0.13
N GLY A 72 9.00 31.78 -1.43
CA GLY A 72 9.10 30.53 -2.15
C GLY A 72 10.39 29.79 -1.87
N GLU A 73 11.54 30.47 -1.81
CA GLU A 73 12.80 29.83 -1.42
C GLU A 73 12.76 29.23 0.00
N VAL A 74 11.95 29.80 0.90
CA VAL A 74 11.74 29.24 2.25
C VAL A 74 10.88 27.98 2.21
N LEU A 75 9.91 27.92 1.31
CA LEU A 75 8.99 26.80 1.14
C LEU A 75 9.53 25.67 0.25
N ASP A 76 10.50 25.97 -0.62
CA ASP A 76 11.04 25.03 -1.61
C ASP A 76 11.51 23.70 -1.02
N PRO A 77 12.29 23.66 0.09
CA PRO A 77 12.73 22.39 0.67
C PRO A 77 11.56 21.51 1.13
N PHE A 78 10.48 22.13 1.61
CA PHE A 78 9.28 21.41 2.01
C PHE A 78 8.46 20.96 0.80
N ASN A 79 8.32 21.81 -0.22
CA ASN A 79 7.68 21.45 -1.48
C ASN A 79 8.35 20.22 -2.11
N ASP A 80 9.69 20.18 -2.15
CA ASP A 80 10.45 19.03 -2.65
C ASP A 80 10.11 17.72 -1.89
N MET A 81 9.93 17.80 -0.57
CA MET A 81 9.52 16.64 0.25
C MET A 81 8.09 16.21 -0.06
N VAL A 82 7.17 17.17 -0.20
CA VAL A 82 5.77 16.91 -0.58
C VAL A 82 5.67 16.30 -1.98
N GLU A 83 6.47 16.77 -2.94
CA GLU A 83 6.54 16.21 -4.28
C GLU A 83 7.01 14.76 -4.28
N ARG A 84 8.12 14.48 -3.57
CA ARG A 84 8.64 13.10 -3.42
C ARG A 84 7.63 12.21 -2.71
N PHE A 85 6.98 12.71 -1.68
CA PHE A 85 5.91 12.00 -0.98
C PHE A 85 4.76 11.63 -1.92
N SER A 86 4.27 12.59 -2.71
CA SER A 86 3.27 12.36 -3.74
C SER A 86 3.69 11.26 -4.72
N TRP A 87 4.94 11.26 -5.19
CA TRP A 87 5.46 10.19 -6.06
C TRP A 87 5.43 8.82 -5.40
N VAL A 88 5.86 8.72 -4.13
CA VAL A 88 5.83 7.45 -3.39
C VAL A 88 4.41 6.97 -3.14
N MET A 89 3.46 7.86 -2.82
CA MET A 89 2.06 7.49 -2.62
C MET A 89 1.39 7.04 -3.92
N LEU A 90 1.73 7.67 -5.06
CA LEU A 90 1.28 7.23 -6.37
C LEU A 90 1.81 5.83 -6.70
N ALA A 91 3.12 5.62 -6.54
CA ALA A 91 3.73 4.31 -6.75
C ALA A 91 3.14 3.23 -5.84
N SER A 92 2.88 3.56 -4.57
CA SER A 92 2.23 2.70 -3.60
C SER A 92 0.80 2.33 -4.03
N SER A 93 0.03 3.32 -4.48
CA SER A 93 -1.35 3.12 -4.96
C SER A 93 -1.38 2.22 -6.20
N VAL A 94 -0.46 2.42 -7.15
CA VAL A 94 -0.32 1.56 -8.34
C VAL A 94 0.08 0.14 -7.94
N SER A 95 1.05 -0.02 -7.03
CA SER A 95 1.48 -1.33 -6.51
C SER A 95 0.31 -2.09 -5.86
N LEU A 96 -0.46 -1.41 -5.00
CA LEU A 96 -1.66 -1.97 -4.38
C LEU A 96 -2.75 -2.28 -5.44
N GLY A 97 -2.91 -1.45 -6.46
CA GLY A 97 -3.79 -1.75 -7.60
C GLY A 97 -3.43 -3.06 -8.30
N ILE A 98 -2.14 -3.30 -8.54
CA ILE A 98 -1.65 -4.57 -9.12
C ILE A 98 -1.94 -5.74 -8.16
N GLN A 99 -1.69 -5.57 -6.86
CA GLN A 99 -1.95 -6.60 -5.85
C GLN A 99 -3.44 -6.96 -5.78
N LYS A 100 -4.35 -5.98 -5.92
CA LYS A 100 -5.80 -6.22 -6.01
C LYS A 100 -6.15 -7.13 -7.19
N LEU A 101 -5.54 -6.90 -8.36
CA LEU A 101 -5.75 -7.76 -9.52
C LEU A 101 -5.28 -9.20 -9.27
N LEU A 102 -4.14 -9.38 -8.60
CA LEU A 102 -3.63 -10.70 -8.22
C LEU A 102 -4.57 -11.41 -7.24
N LEU A 103 -5.12 -10.69 -6.26
CA LEU A 103 -6.07 -11.23 -5.30
C LEU A 103 -7.37 -11.65 -5.99
N VAL A 104 -7.94 -10.80 -6.84
CA VAL A 104 -9.13 -11.12 -7.64
C VAL A 104 -8.88 -12.31 -8.57
N LEU A 105 -7.68 -12.41 -9.16
CA LEU A 105 -7.30 -13.56 -9.99
C LEU A 105 -7.25 -14.86 -9.18
N SER A 106 -6.73 -14.80 -7.94
CA SER A 106 -6.61 -15.95 -7.03
C SER A 106 -7.98 -16.53 -6.62
N SER A 107 -9.00 -15.68 -6.55
CA SER A 107 -10.37 -16.06 -6.17
C SER A 107 -11.25 -16.45 -7.37
N LYS A 108 -10.72 -16.51 -8.60
CA LYS A 108 -11.52 -16.88 -9.78
C LYS A 108 -11.92 -18.36 -9.78
N MET A 109 -13.12 -18.62 -10.33
CA MET A 109 -13.69 -19.95 -10.48
C MET A 109 -12.75 -20.95 -11.19
N PHE A 110 -11.91 -20.50 -12.13
CA PHE A 110 -10.93 -21.36 -12.80
C PHE A 110 -9.96 -22.02 -11.81
N LEU A 111 -9.42 -21.27 -10.85
CA LEU A 111 -8.46 -21.80 -9.88
C LEU A 111 -9.16 -22.77 -8.92
N GLN A 112 -10.40 -22.47 -8.55
CA GLN A 112 -11.23 -23.36 -7.74
C GLN A 112 -11.55 -24.68 -8.45
N ILE A 113 -11.90 -24.64 -9.74
CA ILE A 113 -12.13 -25.85 -10.55
C ILE A 113 -10.82 -26.66 -10.67
N ALA A 114 -9.69 -26.00 -10.93
CA ALA A 114 -8.39 -26.65 -11.01
C ALA A 114 -8.01 -27.36 -9.69
N LEU A 115 -8.29 -26.74 -8.54
CA LEU A 115 -8.12 -27.34 -7.22
C LEU A 115 -9.00 -28.59 -7.04
N ILE A 116 -10.29 -28.49 -7.37
CA ILE A 116 -11.23 -29.63 -7.29
C ILE A 116 -10.76 -30.77 -8.19
N ALA A 117 -10.38 -30.47 -9.44
CA ALA A 117 -9.88 -31.45 -10.39
C ALA A 117 -8.59 -32.13 -9.89
N SER A 118 -7.67 -31.37 -9.29
CA SER A 118 -6.44 -31.91 -8.72
C SER A 118 -6.68 -32.82 -7.52
N VAL A 119 -7.64 -32.48 -6.64
CA VAL A 119 -8.08 -33.37 -5.55
C VAL A 119 -8.74 -34.63 -6.12
N GLY A 120 -9.63 -34.49 -7.09
CA GLY A 120 -10.31 -35.61 -7.75
C GLY A 120 -9.33 -36.59 -8.41
N LEU A 121 -8.33 -36.08 -9.13
CA LEU A 121 -7.26 -36.88 -9.73
C LEU A 121 -6.45 -37.60 -8.65
N SER A 122 -6.08 -36.91 -7.57
CA SER A 122 -5.34 -37.49 -6.45
C SER A 122 -6.11 -38.64 -5.79
N LEU A 123 -7.43 -38.49 -5.60
CA LEU A 123 -8.31 -39.53 -5.06
C LEU A 123 -8.48 -40.70 -6.03
N LEU A 124 -8.64 -40.43 -7.33
CA LEU A 124 -8.73 -41.46 -8.36
C LEU A 124 -7.48 -42.35 -8.36
N LEU A 125 -6.30 -41.73 -8.39
CA LEU A 125 -5.01 -42.45 -8.38
C LEU A 125 -4.80 -43.24 -7.07
N LEU A 126 -5.34 -42.77 -5.95
CA LEU A 126 -5.22 -43.42 -4.64
C LEU A 126 -6.12 -44.66 -4.49
N TRP A 127 -7.32 -44.64 -5.08
CA TRP A 127 -8.34 -45.68 -4.88
C TRP A 127 -8.46 -46.65 -6.06
N PHE A 128 -8.19 -46.24 -7.30
CA PHE A 128 -8.30 -47.11 -8.47
C PHE A 128 -6.97 -47.81 -8.78
N LYS A 129 -6.86 -49.09 -8.41
CA LYS A 129 -5.66 -49.93 -8.62
C LYS A 129 -5.13 -49.92 -10.06
N LYS A 130 -6.01 -49.83 -11.07
CA LYS A 130 -5.63 -49.83 -12.48
C LYS A 130 -4.97 -48.51 -12.94
N ALA A 131 -5.22 -47.41 -12.24
CA ALA A 131 -4.65 -46.09 -12.48
C ALA A 131 -3.56 -45.70 -11.46
N SER A 132 -3.33 -46.54 -10.44
CA SER A 132 -2.49 -46.27 -9.29
C SER A 132 -0.99 -46.31 -9.62
N ASN A 133 -0.49 -45.24 -10.23
CA ASN A 133 0.94 -45.01 -10.45
C ASN A 133 1.48 -44.01 -9.42
N TYR A 134 2.52 -44.42 -8.68
CA TYR A 134 3.10 -43.64 -7.59
C TYR A 134 3.65 -42.28 -8.06
N THR A 135 4.30 -42.23 -9.23
CA THR A 135 4.88 -41.00 -9.77
C THR A 135 3.79 -39.98 -10.08
N PHE A 136 2.70 -40.42 -10.72
CA PHE A 136 1.56 -39.57 -11.03
C PHE A 136 0.80 -39.12 -9.78
N PHE A 137 0.69 -39.98 -8.77
CA PHE A 137 0.07 -39.60 -7.50
C PHE A 137 0.86 -38.49 -6.78
N ILE A 138 2.19 -38.64 -6.66
CA ILE A 138 3.05 -37.61 -6.06
C ILE A 138 3.00 -36.32 -6.88
N PHE A 139 3.04 -36.43 -8.21
CA PHE A 139 2.92 -35.27 -9.09
C PHE A 139 1.59 -34.53 -8.88
N SER A 140 0.47 -35.27 -8.79
CA SER A 140 -0.86 -34.71 -8.53
C SER A 140 -0.91 -33.99 -7.17
N LEU A 141 -0.29 -34.55 -6.12
CA LEU A 141 -0.19 -33.89 -4.81
C LEU A 141 0.66 -32.62 -4.86
N LYS A 142 1.75 -32.59 -5.63
CA LYS A 142 2.58 -31.39 -5.82
C LYS A 142 1.81 -30.29 -6.56
N VAL A 143 1.04 -30.66 -7.60
CA VAL A 143 0.15 -29.73 -8.31
C VAL A 143 -0.94 -29.20 -7.38
N PHE A 144 -1.57 -30.07 -6.58
CA PHE A 144 -2.54 -29.66 -5.56
C PHE A 144 -1.91 -28.65 -4.59
N ALA A 145 -0.74 -28.96 -4.04
CA ALA A 145 -0.05 -28.08 -3.10
C ALA A 145 0.31 -26.72 -3.74
N LEU A 146 0.74 -26.71 -5.00
CA LEU A 146 1.03 -25.47 -5.74
C LEU A 146 -0.24 -24.63 -5.95
N LEU A 147 -1.35 -25.24 -6.39
CA LEU A 147 -2.63 -24.54 -6.59
C LEU A 147 -3.19 -24.03 -5.27
N PHE A 148 -3.06 -24.82 -4.19
CA PHE A 148 -3.49 -24.43 -2.85
C PHE A 148 -2.66 -23.24 -2.37
N LEU A 149 -1.35 -23.30 -2.55
CA LEU A 149 -0.45 -22.21 -2.23
C LEU A 149 -0.76 -20.96 -3.05
N LEU A 150 -1.07 -21.08 -4.35
CA LEU A 150 -1.44 -19.95 -5.20
C LEU A 150 -2.76 -19.29 -4.75
N ARG A 151 -3.74 -20.08 -4.33
CA ARG A 151 -5.01 -19.58 -3.78
C ARG A 151 -4.81 -18.84 -2.47
N PHE A 152 -4.19 -19.50 -1.51
CA PHE A 152 -4.09 -19.00 -0.14
C PHE A 152 -2.90 -18.07 0.09
N GLY A 153 -1.95 -18.03 -0.84
CA GLY A 153 -0.76 -17.19 -0.75
C GLY A 153 -1.10 -15.70 -0.68
N ALA A 154 -1.92 -15.22 -1.62
CA ALA A 154 -2.35 -13.83 -1.65
C ALA A 154 -3.16 -13.48 -0.39
N ILE A 155 -4.07 -14.36 0.04
CA ILE A 155 -4.86 -14.19 1.26
C ILE A 155 -3.92 -14.08 2.48
N LEU A 156 -3.03 -15.05 2.65
CA LEU A 156 -2.07 -15.09 3.76
C LEU A 156 -1.19 -13.84 3.78
N PHE A 157 -0.75 -13.37 2.62
CA PHE A 157 0.00 -12.12 2.48
C PHE A 157 -0.78 -10.92 3.03
N ILE A 158 -2.05 -10.75 2.62
CA ILE A 158 -2.86 -9.62 3.07
C ILE A 158 -3.10 -9.66 4.57
N TYR A 159 -3.46 -10.82 5.13
CA TYR A 159 -3.63 -10.96 6.57
C TYR A 159 -2.33 -10.66 7.33
N SER A 160 -1.20 -11.19 6.85
CA SER A 160 0.11 -10.93 7.47
C SER A 160 0.48 -9.45 7.41
N SER A 161 0.25 -8.80 6.27
CA SER A 161 0.50 -7.36 6.06
C SER A 161 -0.41 -6.50 6.96
N SER A 162 -1.68 -6.86 7.08
CA SER A 162 -2.64 -6.18 7.97
C SER A 162 -2.26 -6.30 9.45
N LEU A 163 -1.82 -7.48 9.89
CA LEU A 163 -1.32 -7.69 11.26
C LEU A 163 -0.08 -6.84 11.54
N LEU A 164 0.89 -6.78 10.61
CA LEU A 164 2.05 -5.92 10.76
C LEU A 164 1.69 -4.43 10.77
N TYR A 165 0.75 -4.03 9.92
CA TYR A 165 0.27 -2.66 9.89
C TYR A 165 -0.34 -2.27 11.24
N THR A 166 -1.32 -3.02 11.72
CA THR A 166 -2.03 -2.70 12.98
C THR A 166 -1.13 -2.72 14.20
N SER A 167 -0.14 -3.62 14.23
CA SER A 167 0.73 -3.79 15.40
C SER A 167 1.89 -2.77 15.43
N VAL A 168 2.40 -2.35 14.27
CA VAL A 168 3.65 -1.59 14.18
C VAL A 168 3.49 -0.27 13.45
N LEU A 169 2.82 -0.26 12.29
CA LEU A 169 2.84 0.90 11.38
C LEU A 169 1.68 1.87 11.60
N GLN A 170 0.57 1.41 12.16
CA GLN A 170 -0.65 2.20 12.32
C GLN A 170 -0.46 3.42 13.22
N PRO A 171 0.18 3.32 14.40
CA PRO A 171 0.40 4.49 15.25
C PRO A 171 1.16 5.59 14.52
N GLU A 172 2.27 5.23 13.89
CA GLU A 172 3.13 6.11 13.09
C GLU A 172 2.36 6.75 11.93
N TYR A 173 1.60 5.95 11.17
CA TYR A 173 0.77 6.46 10.08
C TYR A 173 -0.24 7.51 10.55
N THR A 174 -0.97 7.21 11.63
CA THR A 174 -2.05 8.09 12.12
C THR A 174 -1.50 9.39 12.71
N ALA A 175 -0.43 9.31 13.51
CA ALA A 175 0.21 10.48 14.09
C ALA A 175 0.80 11.38 13.00
N SER A 176 1.59 10.82 12.08
CA SER A 176 2.23 11.59 11.02
C SER A 176 1.23 12.17 10.02
N SER A 177 0.18 11.43 9.65
CA SER A 177 -0.86 11.93 8.76
C SER A 177 -1.62 13.11 9.37
N ALA A 178 -1.88 13.08 10.69
CA ALA A 178 -2.55 14.18 11.40
C ALA A 178 -1.71 15.46 11.42
N VAL A 179 -0.39 15.34 11.66
CA VAL A 179 0.53 16.49 11.61
C VAL A 179 0.55 17.11 10.21
N VAL A 180 0.67 16.28 9.17
CA VAL A 180 0.76 16.77 7.79
C VAL A 180 -0.56 17.41 7.33
N GLU A 181 -1.72 16.85 7.71
CA GLU A 181 -3.03 17.50 7.46
C GLU A 181 -3.16 18.82 8.23
N ASN A 182 -2.72 18.89 9.49
CA ASN A 182 -2.77 20.14 10.26
C ASN A 182 -1.92 21.24 9.59
N THR A 183 -0.72 20.90 9.11
CA THR A 183 0.13 21.82 8.37
C THR A 183 -0.53 22.26 7.05
N LYS A 184 -1.22 21.35 6.35
CA LYS A 184 -2.01 21.69 5.16
C LYS A 184 -3.08 22.74 5.48
N VAL A 185 -3.88 22.52 6.52
CA VAL A 185 -4.93 23.47 6.95
C VAL A 185 -4.34 24.84 7.30
N LYS A 186 -3.22 24.89 8.03
CA LYS A 186 -2.54 26.16 8.36
C LYS A 186 -2.05 26.90 7.11
N LEU A 187 -1.55 26.19 6.11
CA LEU A 187 -1.14 26.79 4.84
C LEU A 187 -2.34 27.28 4.03
N GLU A 188 -3.47 26.54 4.05
CA GLU A 188 -4.74 27.00 3.45
C GLU A 188 -5.24 28.30 4.10
N GLU A 189 -5.15 28.42 5.43
CA GLU A 189 -5.53 29.64 6.16
C GLU A 189 -4.68 30.85 5.72
N ILE A 190 -3.36 30.67 5.60
CA ILE A 190 -2.44 31.71 5.11
C ILE A 190 -2.79 32.12 3.66
N GLN A 191 -3.06 31.15 2.78
CA GLN A 191 -3.40 31.40 1.38
C GLN A 191 -4.77 32.07 1.21
N ASN A 192 -5.76 31.70 2.01
CA ASN A 192 -7.08 32.33 1.98
C ASN A 192 -7.00 33.78 2.46
N GLN A 193 -6.24 34.04 3.54
CA GLN A 193 -6.05 35.39 4.07
C GLN A 193 -5.37 36.31 3.03
N SER A 194 -4.38 35.81 2.29
CA SER A 194 -3.72 36.60 1.23
C SER A 194 -4.67 36.91 0.07
N THR A 195 -5.51 35.95 -0.34
CA THR A 195 -6.49 36.13 -1.42
C THR A 195 -7.54 37.20 -1.07
N MET A 196 -8.08 37.18 0.16
CA MET A 196 -9.06 38.18 0.62
C MET A 196 -8.50 39.62 0.63
N LEU A 197 -7.22 39.78 0.94
CA LEU A 197 -6.54 41.09 0.91
C LEU A 197 -6.41 41.65 -0.52
N VAL A 198 -6.22 40.77 -1.51
CA VAL A 198 -6.10 41.13 -2.94
C VAL A 198 -7.46 41.47 -3.54
N GLU A 199 -8.52 40.72 -3.23
CA GLU A 199 -9.87 41.00 -3.73
C GLU A 199 -10.45 42.32 -3.18
N SER A 200 -10.20 42.62 -1.90
CA SER A 200 -10.62 43.89 -1.30
C SER A 200 -9.99 45.10 -2.00
N LYS A 201 -8.74 44.98 -2.50
CA LYS A 201 -8.00 46.05 -3.18
C LYS A 201 -8.52 46.38 -4.59
N LYS A 202 -9.06 45.39 -5.32
CA LYS A 202 -9.55 45.59 -6.70
C LYS A 202 -10.78 46.51 -6.78
N SER A 203 -11.42 46.80 -5.64
CA SER A 203 -12.61 47.66 -5.54
C SER A 203 -12.34 49.15 -5.27
N SER A 204 -11.11 49.56 -4.90
CA SER A 204 -10.81 50.96 -4.54
C SER A 204 -10.03 51.70 -5.63
N GLY A 205 -10.65 52.71 -6.26
CA GLY A 205 -10.07 53.48 -7.37
C GLY A 205 -8.93 54.45 -7.00
N PHE A 206 -8.11 54.76 -8.02
CA PHE A 206 -6.99 55.72 -8.22
C PHE A 206 -6.31 56.42 -7.01
N PHE A 207 -7.01 56.87 -5.97
CA PHE A 207 -6.40 57.25 -4.68
C PHE A 207 -5.96 56.04 -3.85
N GLY A 208 -6.38 54.83 -4.23
CA GLY A 208 -5.92 53.57 -3.70
C GLY A 208 -4.46 53.25 -4.02
N ASP A 209 -3.87 53.75 -5.11
CA ASP A 209 -2.56 53.29 -5.61
C ASP A 209 -1.33 53.66 -4.75
N VAL A 210 -1.44 54.71 -3.93
CA VAL A 210 -0.35 55.12 -3.03
C VAL A 210 -0.51 54.48 -1.65
N ARG A 211 -1.75 54.35 -1.16
CA ARG A 211 -2.07 53.60 0.05
C ARG A 211 -1.83 52.10 -0.16
N SER A 212 -2.15 51.59 -1.34
CA SER A 212 -2.00 50.19 -1.72
C SER A 212 -0.55 49.76 -1.72
N LYS A 213 0.39 50.59 -2.19
CA LYS A 213 1.84 50.31 -2.13
C LYS A 213 2.37 50.28 -0.69
N TYR A 214 1.85 51.10 0.21
CA TYR A 214 2.21 51.06 1.63
C TYR A 214 1.62 49.81 2.31
N ASP A 215 0.35 49.51 2.04
CA ASP A 215 -0.34 48.34 2.59
C ASP A 215 0.20 47.02 2.00
N GLU A 216 0.69 47.03 0.75
CA GLU A 216 1.36 45.91 0.07
C GLU A 216 2.72 45.59 0.68
N LEU A 217 3.50 46.62 1.06
CA LEU A 217 4.72 46.45 1.84
C LEU A 217 4.45 45.92 3.26
N THR A 218 3.33 46.28 3.89
CA THR A 218 2.96 45.73 5.22
C THR A 218 2.31 44.33 5.14
N GLY A 219 1.61 44.02 4.05
CA GLY A 219 0.93 42.74 3.83
C GLY A 219 1.91 41.60 3.56
N SER A 220 2.91 41.82 2.70
CA SER A 220 3.97 40.85 2.43
C SER A 220 4.86 40.60 3.66
N PHE A 221 5.06 41.63 4.49
CA PHE A 221 5.77 41.52 5.77
C PHE A 221 4.99 40.74 6.84
N ASN A 222 3.65 40.68 6.73
CA ASN A 222 2.83 39.84 7.59
C ASN A 222 2.81 38.38 7.12
N ILE A 223 2.80 38.13 5.80
CA ILE A 223 2.84 36.76 5.25
C ILE A 223 4.18 36.10 5.60
N SER A 224 5.31 36.79 5.44
CA SER A 224 6.61 36.24 5.83
C SER A 224 6.68 35.93 7.33
N LYS A 225 6.13 36.79 8.20
CA LYS A 225 6.04 36.52 9.65
C LYS A 225 5.10 35.37 9.99
N GLN A 226 3.95 35.25 9.35
CA GLN A 226 3.02 34.13 9.53
C GLN A 226 3.65 32.83 9.05
N LEU A 227 4.39 32.87 7.94
CA LEU A 227 5.12 31.71 7.43
C LEU A 227 6.27 31.31 8.37
N SER A 228 7.01 32.28 8.91
CA SER A 228 7.99 32.03 9.97
C SER A 228 7.35 31.45 11.24
N ALA A 229 6.11 31.82 11.57
CA ALA A 229 5.37 31.23 12.69
C ALA A 229 4.93 29.78 12.41
N VAL A 230 4.78 29.40 11.14
CA VAL A 230 4.44 28.04 10.69
C VAL A 230 5.71 27.23 10.31
N GLN A 231 6.89 27.83 10.35
CA GLN A 231 8.16 27.17 10.00
C GLN A 231 8.39 25.89 10.81
N ASN A 232 8.13 25.93 12.12
CA ASN A 232 8.24 24.75 12.98
C ASN A 232 7.26 23.64 12.55
N ASN A 233 6.05 24.00 12.12
CA ASN A 233 5.06 23.04 11.62
C ASN A 233 5.45 22.45 10.26
N ILE A 234 6.12 23.23 9.40
CA ILE A 234 6.67 22.77 8.13
C ILE A 234 7.82 21.80 8.35
N GLU A 235 8.73 22.11 9.29
CA GLU A 235 9.83 21.22 9.66
C GLU A 235 9.30 19.92 10.26
N GLU A 236 8.37 20.00 11.21
CA GLU A 236 7.71 18.84 11.80
C GLU A 236 6.95 18.01 10.75
N ALA A 237 6.23 18.65 9.84
CA ALA A 237 5.56 17.98 8.73
C ALA A 237 6.55 17.32 7.78
N SER A 238 7.71 17.91 7.52
CA SER A 238 8.77 17.32 6.70
C SER A 238 9.26 16.00 7.30
N GLN A 239 9.50 15.99 8.62
CA GLN A 239 9.91 14.78 9.34
C GLN A 239 8.80 13.70 9.29
N ASN A 240 7.55 14.11 9.50
CA ASN A 240 6.40 13.20 9.44
C ASN A 240 6.10 12.68 8.03
N ILE A 241 6.37 13.46 6.98
CA ILE A 241 6.31 12.99 5.59
C ILE A 241 7.31 11.84 5.37
N ILE A 242 8.53 11.94 5.89
CA ILE A 242 9.53 10.87 5.79
C ILE A 242 9.02 9.61 6.52
N GLN A 243 8.36 9.78 7.67
CA GLN A 243 7.76 8.68 8.40
C GLN A 243 6.63 8.00 7.58
N LEU A 244 5.76 8.78 6.94
CA LEU A 244 4.72 8.24 6.05
C LEU A 244 5.32 7.51 4.85
N ILE A 245 6.34 8.08 4.20
CA ILE A 245 7.08 7.43 3.12
C ILE A 245 7.61 6.08 3.60
N THR A 246 8.21 6.03 4.79
CA THR A 246 8.76 4.81 5.38
C THR A 246 7.67 3.76 5.60
N VAL A 247 6.54 4.14 6.20
CA VAL A 247 5.40 3.25 6.41
C VAL A 247 4.94 2.62 5.10
N PHE A 248 4.76 3.42 4.06
CA PHE A 248 4.28 2.92 2.77
C PHE A 248 5.33 2.10 2.02
N ILE A 249 6.62 2.46 2.08
CA ILE A 249 7.70 1.64 1.49
C ILE A 249 7.72 0.25 2.14
N VAL A 250 7.60 0.19 3.47
CA VAL A 250 7.51 -1.08 4.18
C VAL A 250 6.31 -1.88 3.67
N GLN A 251 5.14 -1.26 3.60
CA GLN A 251 3.90 -1.95 3.27
C GLN A 251 3.78 -2.35 1.79
N THR A 252 4.26 -1.55 0.84
CA THR A 252 4.02 -1.73 -0.59
C THR A 252 5.24 -2.21 -1.39
N ILE A 253 6.42 -2.24 -0.78
CA ILE A 253 7.66 -2.73 -1.40
C ILE A 253 8.29 -3.82 -0.54
N LEU A 254 8.66 -3.50 0.71
CA LEU A 254 9.42 -4.43 1.57
C LEU A 254 8.64 -5.72 1.84
N LEU A 255 7.40 -5.60 2.30
CA LEU A 255 6.56 -6.75 2.66
C LEU A 255 6.22 -7.62 1.43
N PRO A 256 5.77 -7.07 0.29
CA PRO A 256 5.57 -7.88 -0.92
C PRO A 256 6.82 -8.63 -1.36
N LEU A 257 8.00 -8.01 -1.32
CA LEU A 257 9.25 -8.65 -1.71
C LEU A 257 9.65 -9.78 -0.73
N LEU A 258 9.53 -9.54 0.56
CA LEU A 258 9.77 -10.55 1.60
C LEU A 258 8.83 -11.74 1.41
N PHE A 259 7.55 -11.46 1.15
CA PHE A 259 6.55 -12.49 0.94
C PHE A 259 6.80 -13.28 -0.35
N LEU A 260 7.19 -12.61 -1.44
CA LEU A 260 7.56 -13.27 -2.70
C LEU A 260 8.75 -14.21 -2.48
N TRP A 261 9.79 -13.76 -1.76
CA TRP A 261 10.92 -14.60 -1.41
C TRP A 261 10.48 -15.83 -0.59
N PHE A 262 9.65 -15.64 0.43
CA PHE A 262 9.07 -16.74 1.21
C PHE A 262 8.23 -17.70 0.35
N PHE A 263 7.46 -17.18 -0.60
CA PHE A 263 6.66 -17.96 -1.53
C PHE A 263 7.51 -18.87 -2.42
N VAL A 264 8.62 -18.34 -2.94
CA VAL A 264 9.60 -19.11 -3.73
C VAL A 264 10.23 -20.21 -2.88
N LEU A 265 10.53 -19.94 -1.60
CA LEU A 265 11.03 -20.96 -0.68
C LEU A 265 10.02 -22.09 -0.47
N LEU A 266 8.73 -21.77 -0.27
CA LEU A 266 7.68 -22.77 -0.12
C LEU A 266 7.52 -23.63 -1.37
N ILE A 267 7.54 -23.02 -2.57
CA ILE A 267 7.49 -23.76 -3.83
C ILE A 267 8.69 -24.70 -3.92
N LYS A 268 9.91 -24.21 -3.69
CA LYS A 268 11.11 -25.06 -3.69
C LYS A 268 10.97 -26.21 -2.71
N TRP A 269 10.46 -25.96 -1.51
CA TRP A 269 10.26 -26.99 -0.49
C TRP A 269 9.26 -28.06 -0.94
N ILE A 270 8.12 -27.68 -1.53
CA ILE A 270 7.12 -28.60 -2.10
C ILE A 270 7.74 -29.53 -3.16
N PHE A 271 8.61 -29.00 -4.02
CA PHE A 271 9.21 -29.80 -5.10
C PHE A 271 10.43 -30.62 -4.65
N LEU A 272 11.22 -30.12 -3.69
CA LEU A 272 12.43 -30.77 -3.17
C LEU A 272 12.15 -31.86 -2.13
N ILE A 273 10.94 -31.89 -1.55
CA ILE A 273 10.59 -32.90 -0.54
C ILE A 273 10.75 -34.31 -1.16
N LYS A 274 11.72 -35.07 -0.64
CA LYS A 274 11.94 -36.47 -1.03
C LYS A 274 10.90 -37.31 -0.33
N VAL A 275 9.88 -37.71 -1.08
CA VAL A 275 8.83 -38.58 -0.54
C VAL A 275 9.33 -40.03 -0.59
N ASP A 276 9.22 -40.73 0.53
CA ASP A 276 9.60 -42.13 0.68
C ASP A 276 8.74 -43.00 -0.26
N MET A 277 9.38 -43.47 -1.34
CA MET A 277 8.73 -44.21 -2.42
C MET A 277 8.22 -45.56 -1.95
N ASP A 278 8.89 -46.19 -0.98
CA ASP A 278 8.52 -47.51 -0.47
C ASP A 278 7.25 -47.41 0.37
N LYS A 279 7.13 -46.36 1.20
CA LYS A 279 5.89 -46.07 1.94
C LYS A 279 4.73 -45.75 1.01
N ILE A 280 4.92 -44.92 -0.02
CA ILE A 280 3.84 -44.63 -0.98
C ILE A 280 3.43 -45.86 -1.77
N THR A 281 4.39 -46.70 -2.17
CA THR A 281 4.10 -47.94 -2.88
C THR A 281 3.33 -48.92 -1.99
N LEU A 282 3.72 -49.05 -0.70
CA LEU A 282 2.94 -49.79 0.30
C LEU A 282 1.53 -49.23 0.48
N LEU A 283 1.38 -47.89 0.48
CA LEU A 283 0.07 -47.25 0.54
C LEU A 283 -0.77 -47.60 -0.67
N LEU A 284 -0.22 -47.54 -1.88
CA LEU A 284 -0.91 -47.76 -3.15
C LEU A 284 -1.14 -49.24 -3.49
N ASN A 285 -0.33 -50.16 -2.96
CA ASN A 285 -0.29 -51.56 -3.41
C ASN A 285 -0.49 -52.62 -2.32
N LYS A 286 -0.97 -52.28 -1.11
CA LYS A 286 -1.24 -53.33 -0.10
C LYS A 286 -2.30 -54.31 -0.63
N LYS A 287 -1.83 -55.49 -1.07
CA LYS A 287 -2.62 -56.73 -1.15
C LYS A 287 -3.32 -56.88 0.19
N GLU A 288 -4.61 -57.13 0.16
CA GLU A 288 -5.31 -57.68 1.32
C GLU A 288 -4.47 -58.85 1.83
N VAL A 289 -3.95 -58.71 3.05
CA VAL A 289 -3.63 -59.89 3.84
C VAL A 289 -5.00 -60.44 4.19
N ARG A 290 -5.55 -61.28 3.30
CA ARG A 290 -6.60 -62.22 3.68
C ARG A 290 -5.93 -63.17 4.66
N ILE A 291 -6.28 -63.00 5.93
CA ILE A 291 -6.21 -64.08 6.92
C ILE A 291 -7.31 -65.08 6.55
#